data_AF-A0A7C2U9V4-F1
#
_entry.id   AF-A0A7C2U9V4-F1
#
_cell.length_a   1.000
_cell.length_b   1.000
_cell.length_c   1.000
_cell.angle_alpha   90.00
_cell.angle_beta   90.00
_cell.angle_gamma   90.00
#
_symmetry.space_group_name_H-M   'P 1'
#
loop_
_entity.id
_entity.type
_entity.pdbx_description
1 polymer ?
#
loop_
_entity_poly.entity_id
_entity_poly.type
_entity_poly.pdbx_seq_one_letter_code
_entity_poly.pdbx_strand_id
1 'polypeptide(L)'
;MRVLTVKELSQGKGRDGKRYWRVVAADGQVYYAWDSQVGEFLQPGSTYEAEVKEGKFPKLTSVRFVASANGPSQQAQPDQALRREAIELALRVVAILRPADVGEFLRAALRIERFLAGDDSAIEFEPEP
;
A
#
# COMPACT_ATOMS: atom_id res chain seq x y z
N MET A 1 -8.53 -14.60 21.07
CA MET A 1 -7.98 -14.20 19.76
C MET A 1 -8.85 -14.83 18.67
N ARG A 2 -9.02 -14.15 17.54
CA ARG A 2 -9.86 -14.56 16.40
C ARG A 2 -9.11 -14.26 15.09
N VAL A 3 -9.20 -15.16 14.12
CA VAL A 3 -8.66 -14.92 12.78
C VAL A 3 -9.72 -14.19 11.94
N LEU A 4 -9.34 -13.10 11.28
CA LEU A 4 -10.18 -12.34 10.38
C LEU A 4 -9.44 -11.96 9.11
N THR A 5 -10.15 -11.97 8.00
CA THR A 5 -9.65 -11.48 6.71
C THR A 5 -10.26 -10.12 6.45
N VAL A 6 -9.43 -9.10 6.24
CA VAL A 6 -9.89 -7.73 5.97
C VAL A 6 -10.39 -7.68 4.54
N LYS A 7 -11.64 -7.29 4.33
CA LYS A 7 -12.22 -7.05 3.01
C LYS A 7 -12.11 -5.58 2.62
N GLU A 8 -12.48 -4.70 3.53
CA GLU A 8 -12.50 -3.25 3.31
C GLU A 8 -11.98 -2.54 4.56
N LEU A 9 -11.25 -1.45 4.34
CA LEU A 9 -10.72 -0.59 5.40
C LEU A 9 -11.05 0.86 5.07
N SER A 10 -11.73 1.55 5.97
CA SER A 10 -12.03 2.99 5.84
C SER A 10 -11.59 3.75 7.07
N GLN A 11 -11.09 4.97 6.88
CA GLN A 11 -10.73 5.87 7.97
C GLN A 11 -11.87 6.85 8.24
N GLY A 12 -12.12 7.09 9.53
CA GLY A 12 -13.08 8.07 9.99
C GLY A 12 -12.52 8.95 11.10
N LYS A 13 -13.23 10.03 11.39
CA LYS A 13 -12.99 10.87 12.58
C LYS A 13 -14.13 10.67 13.57
N GLY A 14 -13.79 10.33 14.80
CA GLY A 14 -14.73 10.24 15.91
C GLY A 14 -15.19 11.63 16.37
N ARG A 15 -16.21 11.66 17.22
CA ARG A 15 -16.78 12.90 17.77
C ARG A 15 -15.77 13.74 18.55
N ASP A 16 -14.76 13.10 19.13
CA ASP A 16 -13.67 13.74 19.88
C ASP A 16 -12.48 14.13 18.99
N GLY A 17 -12.65 14.10 17.66
CA GLY A 17 -11.58 14.39 16.68
C GLY A 17 -10.55 13.27 16.49
N LYS A 18 -10.56 12.24 17.34
CA LYS A 18 -9.67 11.08 17.25
C LYS A 18 -9.98 10.25 15.99
N ARG A 19 -8.93 9.87 15.27
CA ARG A 19 -9.03 8.99 14.09
C ARG A 19 -9.44 7.59 14.54
N TYR A 20 -10.26 6.93 13.73
CA TYR A 20 -10.56 5.51 13.86
C TYR A 20 -10.55 4.85 12.48
N TRP A 21 -10.35 3.55 12.48
CA TRP A 21 -10.44 2.70 11.30
C TRP A 21 -11.65 1.79 11.45
N ARG A 22 -12.48 1.77 10.42
CA ARG A 22 -13.58 0.82 10.26
C ARG A 22 -13.08 -0.31 9.38
N VAL A 23 -13.13 -1.52 9.91
CA VAL A 23 -12.63 -2.74 9.29
C VAL A 23 -13.82 -3.62 8.97
N VAL A 24 -14.07 -3.90 7.70
CA VAL A 24 -15.08 -4.87 7.27
C VAL A 24 -14.35 -6.17 7.00
N ALA A 25 -14.70 -7.23 7.73
CA ALA A 25 -14.15 -8.55 7.51
C ALA A 25 -14.84 -9.27 6.33
N ALA A 26 -14.20 -10.31 5.80
CA ALA A 26 -14.72 -11.07 4.65
C ALA A 26 -16.07 -11.77 4.93
N ASP A 27 -16.36 -12.07 6.20
CA ASP A 27 -17.65 -12.59 6.68
C ASP A 27 -18.74 -11.50 6.77
N GLY A 28 -18.41 -10.25 6.47
CA GLY A 28 -19.32 -9.09 6.56
C GLY A 28 -19.39 -8.45 7.94
N GLN A 29 -18.69 -8.98 8.94
CA GLN A 29 -18.68 -8.41 10.28
C GLN A 29 -17.83 -7.13 10.32
N VAL A 30 -18.31 -6.13 11.08
CA VAL A 30 -17.66 -4.82 11.18
C VAL A 30 -16.95 -4.71 12.53
N TYR A 31 -15.67 -4.35 12.46
CA TYR A 31 -14.80 -4.09 13.60
C TYR A 31 -14.25 -2.66 13.53
N TYR A 32 -13.78 -2.17 14.66
CA TYR A 32 -13.24 -0.82 14.78
C TYR A 32 -11.88 -0.83 15.47
N ALA A 33 -10.92 -0.10 14.93
CA ALA A 33 -9.63 0.16 15.57
C ALA A 33 -9.49 1.66 15.87
N TRP A 34 -9.16 2.00 17.12
CA TRP A 34 -8.84 3.37 17.53
C TRP A 34 -7.34 3.57 17.75
N ASP A 35 -6.60 2.48 17.84
CA ASP A 35 -5.14 2.51 17.90
C ASP A 35 -4.59 2.72 16.49
N SER A 36 -3.75 3.74 16.31
CA SER A 36 -3.13 4.06 15.03
C SER A 36 -2.19 2.97 14.55
N GLN A 37 -1.45 2.31 15.45
CA GLN A 37 -0.55 1.22 15.06
C GLN A 37 -1.34 0.04 14.51
N VAL A 38 -2.47 -0.30 15.15
CA VAL A 38 -3.37 -1.35 14.65
C VAL A 38 -3.98 -0.95 13.30
N GLY A 39 -4.50 0.28 13.20
CA GLY A 39 -5.18 0.75 11.99
C GLY A 39 -4.26 0.87 10.77
N GLU A 40 -3.02 1.31 10.95
CA GLU A 40 -2.02 1.46 9.87
C GLU A 40 -1.39 0.13 9.46
N PHE A 41 -1.40 -0.87 10.35
CA PHE A 41 -0.88 -2.20 10.05
C PHE A 41 -1.85 -3.06 9.20
N LEU A 42 -3.14 -2.73 9.22
CA LEU A 42 -4.16 -3.48 8.51
C LEU A 42 -4.17 -3.13 7.02
N GLN A 43 -4.27 -4.17 6.19
CA GLN A 43 -4.39 -4.04 4.73
C GLN A 43 -5.59 -4.84 4.23
N PRO A 44 -6.41 -4.27 3.31
CA PRO A 44 -7.43 -5.03 2.61
C PRO A 44 -6.85 -6.27 1.92
N GLY A 45 -7.62 -7.36 1.89
CA GLY A 45 -7.22 -8.66 1.37
C GLY A 45 -6.42 -9.52 2.36
N SER A 46 -5.76 -8.93 3.36
CA SER A 46 -4.88 -9.64 4.29
C SER A 46 -5.62 -10.33 5.44
N THR A 47 -5.02 -11.42 5.94
CA THR A 47 -5.55 -12.20 7.07
C THR A 47 -4.72 -11.97 8.33
N TYR A 48 -5.40 -11.70 9.44
CA TYR A 48 -4.80 -11.38 10.71
C TYR A 48 -5.42 -12.20 11.83
N GLU A 49 -4.61 -12.56 12.80
CA GLU A 49 -5.08 -12.99 14.12
C GLU A 49 -5.22 -11.76 14.99
N ALA A 50 -6.44 -11.43 15.37
CA ALA A 50 -6.78 -10.23 16.10
C ALA A 50 -7.33 -10.56 17.50
N GLU A 51 -7.00 -9.70 18.45
CA GLU A 51 -7.69 -9.65 19.72
C GLU A 51 -8.87 -8.68 19.61
N VAL A 52 -10.06 -9.21 19.86
CA VAL A 52 -11.32 -8.47 19.74
C VAL A 52 -11.90 -8.27 21.13
N LYS A 53 -12.09 -7.01 21.52
CA LYS A 53 -12.88 -6.64 22.68
C LYS A 53 -14.35 -6.49 22.27
N GLU A 54 -15.17 -7.43 22.73
CA GLU A 54 -16.61 -7.46 22.48
C GLU A 54 -17.33 -6.26 23.14
N GLY A 55 -18.41 -5.78 22.52
CA GLY A 55 -19.20 -4.65 22.98
C GLY A 55 -20.14 -4.13 21.88
N LYS A 56 -20.82 -2.99 22.11
CA LYS A 56 -21.71 -2.36 21.11
C LYS A 56 -21.00 -2.08 19.77
N PHE A 57 -19.69 -1.86 19.83
CA PHE A 57 -18.81 -1.75 18.68
C PHE A 57 -17.58 -2.64 18.94
N PRO A 58 -17.45 -3.80 18.27
CA PRO A 58 -16.33 -4.71 18.46
C PRO A 58 -15.01 -4.01 18.15
N LYS A 59 -14.06 -4.03 19.08
CA LYS A 59 -12.80 -3.28 18.96
C LYS A 59 -11.62 -4.20 18.73
N LEU A 60 -10.77 -3.86 17.76
CA LEU A 60 -9.47 -4.49 17.59
C LEU A 60 -8.45 -3.82 18.51
N THR A 61 -7.88 -4.58 19.44
CA THR A 61 -6.87 -4.08 20.39
C THR A 61 -5.46 -4.51 20.04
N SER A 62 -5.32 -5.64 19.35
CA SER A 62 -4.04 -6.17 18.88
C SER A 62 -4.28 -6.98 17.62
N VAL A 63 -3.33 -6.94 16.70
CA VAL A 63 -3.38 -7.67 15.43
C VAL A 63 -2.01 -8.25 15.12
N ARG A 64 -2.00 -9.49 14.62
CA ARG A 64 -0.82 -10.18 14.15
C ARG A 64 -1.08 -10.71 12.76
N PHE A 65 -0.18 -10.43 11.82
CA PHE A 65 -0.30 -10.97 10.46
C PHE A 65 -0.16 -12.48 10.48
N VAL A 66 -1.08 -13.18 9.81
CA VAL A 66 -1.03 -14.63 9.61
C VAL A 66 -0.90 -14.86 8.11
N ALA A 67 0.26 -15.35 7.70
CA ALA A 67 0.47 -15.78 6.33
C ALA A 67 -0.49 -16.93 6.03
N SER A 68 -1.56 -16.64 5.29
CA SER A 68 -2.44 -17.69 4.77
C SER A 68 -1.73 -18.43 3.65
N ALA A 69 -1.83 -19.76 3.62
CA ALA A 69 -1.17 -20.62 2.64
C ALA A 69 -1.62 -20.38 1.17
N ASN A 70 -2.70 -19.61 0.98
CA ASN A 70 -3.15 -19.07 -0.31
C ASN A 70 -3.09 -17.54 -0.26
N GLY A 71 -1.88 -17.02 -0.05
CA GLY A 71 -1.66 -15.64 0.37
C GLY A 71 -2.29 -14.60 -0.57
N PRO A 72 -2.93 -13.55 -0.05
CA PRO A 72 -3.01 -12.30 -0.78
C PRO A 72 -1.56 -11.87 -0.98
N SER A 73 -1.20 -11.64 -2.24
CA SER A 73 0.09 -11.08 -2.61
C SER A 73 0.38 -9.93 -1.66
N GLN A 74 1.41 -10.09 -0.82
CA GLN A 74 2.11 -8.93 -0.34
C GLN A 74 2.36 -8.11 -1.61
N GLN A 75 1.80 -6.90 -1.69
CA GLN A 75 2.51 -5.85 -2.38
C GLN A 75 3.82 -5.75 -1.61
N ALA A 76 4.77 -6.60 -1.98
CA ALA A 76 6.16 -6.43 -1.66
C ALA A 76 6.39 -4.97 -2.03
N GLN A 77 6.65 -4.12 -1.05
CA GLN A 77 7.39 -2.90 -1.35
C GLN A 77 8.52 -3.37 -2.25
N PRO A 78 8.60 -2.91 -3.51
CA PRO A 78 9.66 -3.39 -4.38
C PRO A 78 10.96 -3.21 -3.61
N ASP A 79 11.70 -4.30 -3.44
CA ASP A 79 12.91 -4.31 -2.63
C ASP A 79 13.78 -3.14 -3.12
N GLN A 80 14.15 -2.21 -2.23
CA GLN A 80 14.89 -1.01 -2.65
C GLN A 80 16.19 -1.39 -3.36
N ALA A 81 16.75 -2.57 -3.06
CA ALA A 81 17.87 -3.13 -3.78
C ALA A 81 17.52 -3.44 -5.25
N LEU A 82 16.41 -4.15 -5.48
CA LEU A 82 15.91 -4.47 -6.82
C LEU A 82 15.51 -3.21 -7.61
N ARG A 83 14.99 -2.17 -6.92
CA ARG A 83 14.69 -0.85 -7.52
C ARG A 83 15.95 -0.16 -8.02
N ARG A 84 17.01 -0.16 -7.20
CA ARG A 84 18.29 0.49 -7.54
C ARG A 84 18.98 -0.22 -8.71
N GLU A 85 18.93 -1.54 -8.71
CA GLU A 85 19.51 -2.37 -9.76
C GLU A 85 18.81 -2.13 -11.13
N ALA A 86 17.48 -2.01 -11.14
CA ALA A 86 16.73 -1.69 -12.35
C ALA A 86 17.08 -0.31 -12.93
N ILE A 87 17.27 0.70 -12.07
CA ILE A 87 17.68 2.06 -12.48
C ILE A 87 19.10 2.05 -13.04
N GLU A 88 20.04 1.35 -12.40
CA GLU A 88 21.40 1.21 -12.92
C GLU A 88 21.45 0.51 -14.27
N LEU A 89 20.63 -0.53 -14.47
CA LEU A 89 20.54 -1.21 -15.75
C LEU A 89 19.99 -0.29 -16.85
N ALA A 90 18.96 0.50 -16.55
CA ALA A 90 18.40 1.48 -17.47
C ALA A 90 19.42 2.57 -17.86
N LEU A 91 20.19 3.08 -16.89
CA LEU A 91 21.26 4.06 -17.14
C LEU A 91 22.39 3.48 -18.01
N ARG A 92 22.74 2.19 -17.84
CA ARG A 92 23.73 1.51 -18.69
C ARG A 92 23.26 1.34 -20.12
N VAL A 93 21.98 1.04 -20.34
CA VAL A 93 21.38 0.97 -21.67
C VAL A 93 21.39 2.35 -22.34
N VAL A 94 21.21 3.42 -21.57
CA VAL A 94 21.27 4.80 -22.08
C VAL A 94 22.67 5.30 -22.38
N ALA A 95 23.68 4.86 -21.65
CA ALA A 95 25.08 5.14 -22.00
C ALA A 95 25.46 4.58 -23.40
N ILE A 96 24.66 3.65 -23.94
CA ILE A 96 24.81 3.09 -25.29
C ILE A 96 23.97 3.88 -26.33
N LEU A 97 22.95 4.62 -25.89
CA LEU A 97 22.11 5.48 -26.75
C LEU A 97 22.72 6.88 -26.90
N ARG A 98 22.48 7.52 -28.06
CA ARG A 98 23.16 8.76 -28.46
C ARG A 98 22.85 9.93 -27.50
N PRO A 99 23.79 10.88 -27.35
CA PRO A 99 23.64 12.03 -26.44
C PRO A 99 22.47 12.99 -26.76
N ALA A 100 21.88 12.91 -27.95
CA ALA A 100 20.76 13.76 -28.36
C ALA A 100 19.46 13.46 -27.59
N ASP A 101 19.29 12.22 -27.10
CA ASP A 101 18.05 11.76 -26.47
C ASP A 101 18.11 11.80 -24.93
N VAL A 102 19.22 12.30 -24.37
CA VAL A 102 19.48 12.36 -22.92
C VAL A 102 18.44 13.20 -22.20
N GLY A 103 17.95 14.28 -22.83
CA GLY A 103 16.93 15.15 -22.24
C GLY A 103 15.54 14.51 -22.17
N GLU A 104 15.15 13.72 -23.17
CA GLU A 104 13.90 12.94 -23.14
C GLU A 104 14.02 11.76 -22.18
N PHE A 105 15.18 11.13 -22.13
CA PHE A 105 15.43 10.05 -21.20
C PHE A 105 15.40 10.51 -19.73
N LEU A 106 16.05 11.62 -19.39
CA LEU A 106 16.00 12.18 -18.04
C LEU A 106 14.55 12.53 -17.63
N ARG A 107 13.75 13.04 -18.57
CA ARG A 107 12.33 13.30 -18.34
C ARG A 107 11.54 12.01 -18.11
N ALA A 108 11.80 10.95 -18.89
CA ALA A 108 11.19 9.64 -18.68
C ALA A 108 11.59 9.04 -17.33
N ALA A 109 12.88 9.11 -16.96
CA ALA A 109 13.40 8.61 -15.69
C ALA A 109 12.78 9.32 -14.47
N LEU A 110 12.70 10.66 -14.50
CA LEU A 110 12.05 11.44 -13.45
C LEU A 110 10.54 11.17 -13.34
N ARG A 111 9.89 10.88 -14.47
CA ARG A 111 8.46 10.55 -14.50
C ARG A 111 8.19 9.15 -13.95
N ILE A 112 9.06 8.19 -14.26
CA ILE A 112 9.07 6.85 -13.66
C ILE A 112 9.34 6.95 -12.14
N GLU A 113 10.28 7.79 -11.72
CA GLU A 113 10.57 8.02 -10.30
C GLU A 113 9.34 8.58 -9.55
N ARG A 114 8.64 9.56 -10.13
CA ARG A 114 7.40 10.11 -9.56
C ARG A 114 6.27 9.10 -9.49
N PHE A 115 6.06 8.34 -10.55
CA PHE A 115 5.08 7.25 -10.56
C PHE A 115 5.40 6.21 -9.47
N LEU A 116 6.67 5.82 -9.34
CA LEU A 116 7.12 4.88 -8.29
C LEU A 116 7.05 5.47 -6.87
N ALA A 117 7.01 6.79 -6.71
CA ALA A 117 6.79 7.46 -5.43
C ALA A 117 5.30 7.50 -5.01
N GLY A 118 4.40 6.97 -5.84
CA GLY A 118 2.96 6.92 -5.55
C GLY A 118 2.21 8.18 -5.99
N ASP A 119 2.81 9.00 -6.85
CA ASP A 119 2.15 10.16 -7.46
C ASP A 119 1.52 9.75 -8.80
N ASP A 120 0.23 9.37 -8.75
CA ASP A 120 -0.56 8.88 -9.90
C ASP A 120 -0.84 9.98 -10.96
N SER A 121 -0.47 11.23 -10.70
CA SER A 121 -0.64 12.34 -11.63
C SER A 121 0.29 12.29 -12.86
N ALA A 122 1.23 11.35 -12.90
CA ALA A 122 2.26 11.26 -13.94
C ALA A 122 1.88 10.45 -15.19
N ILE A 123 0.70 9.79 -15.20
CA ILE A 123 0.28 8.81 -16.22
C ILE A 123 -0.49 9.45 -17.39
N GLU A 124 -0.88 10.73 -17.30
CA GLU A 124 -1.51 11.41 -18.44
C GLU A 124 -0.50 11.62 -19.58
N PHE A 125 -0.56 10.69 -20.54
CA PHE A 125 -0.08 10.87 -21.89
C PHE A 125 -1.02 11.87 -22.59
N GLU A 126 -0.64 13.15 -22.61
CA GLU A 126 -1.06 13.99 -23.73
C GLU A 126 -0.10 13.71 -24.89
N PRO A 127 -0.53 13.01 -25.95
CA PRO A 127 0.18 13.09 -27.22
C PRO A 127 0.00 14.53 -27.73
N GLU A 128 1.09 15.30 -27.80
CA GLU A 128 1.04 16.55 -28.57
C GLU A 128 0.72 16.22 -30.05
N PRO A 129 -0.12 17.05 -30.71
CA PRO A 129 -0.48 16.89 -32.11
C PRO A 129 0.67 17.20 -33.09
#